data_AF-A0A960MKK0-F1
#
_entry.id   AF-A0A960MKK0-F1
#
_cell.length_a   1.000
_cell.length_b   1.000
_cell.length_c   1.000
_cell.angle_alpha   90.00
_cell.angle_beta   90.00
_cell.angle_gamma   90.00
#
_symmetry.space_group_name_H-M   'P 1'
#
loop_
_entity.id
_entity.type
_entity.pdbx_description
1 polymer ?
#
loop_
_entity_poly.entity_id
_entity_poly.type
_entity_poly.pdbx_seq_one_letter_code
_entity_poly.pdbx_strand_id
1 'polypeptide(L)' 'MKMTWVVALLFSFSSLFAKETKEVRGDWTGHIDFATVEFHLNFHIESSEAGFIGSMECIDENATYPLDKISFDGE' A
#
# COMPACT_ATOMS: atom_id res chain seq x y z
N MET A 1 10.22 26.20 -49.58
CA MET A 1 10.02 26.63 -48.17
C MET A 1 9.51 25.42 -47.40
N LYS A 2 10.32 24.89 -46.48
CA LYS A 2 10.07 23.63 -45.75
C LYS A 2 9.09 23.90 -44.60
N MET A 3 7.85 23.43 -44.71
CA MET A 3 6.82 23.60 -43.68
C MET A 3 6.43 22.23 -43.12
N THR A 4 7.36 21.61 -42.40
CA THR A 4 7.25 20.21 -41.92
C THR A 4 7.58 20.06 -40.43
N TRP A 5 7.38 21.09 -39.62
CA TRP A 5 7.85 21.08 -38.22
C TRP A 5 6.75 21.25 -37.16
N VAL A 6 5.52 21.61 -37.53
CA VAL A 6 4.48 21.94 -36.53
C VAL A 6 3.71 20.71 -36.04
N VAL A 7 3.71 19.60 -36.78
CA VAL A 7 2.91 18.40 -36.41
C VAL A 7 3.56 17.56 -35.31
N ALA A 8 4.88 17.68 -35.09
CA ALA A 8 5.58 16.88 -34.08
C ALA A 8 5.34 17.31 -32.63
N LEU A 9 4.75 18.50 -32.41
CA LEU A 9 4.62 19.10 -31.07
C LEU A 9 3.27 18.80 -30.38
N LEU A 10 2.32 18.17 -31.07
CA LEU A 10 0.99 17.86 -30.53
C LEU A 10 0.86 16.44 -29.94
N PHE A 11 1.93 15.65 -29.91
CA PHE A 11 1.89 14.25 -29.47
C PHE A 11 2.69 13.94 -28.20
N SER A 12 3.15 14.95 -27.45
CA SER A 12 4.08 14.75 -26.32
C SER A 12 3.52 15.11 -24.94
N PHE A 13 2.19 15.15 -24.74
CA PHE A 13 1.63 15.53 -23.44
C PHE A 13 0.50 14.60 -22.95
N SER A 14 0.64 13.29 -23.15
CA SER A 14 -0.44 12.34 -22.81
C SER A 14 -0.12 11.39 -21.65
N SER A 15 1.02 11.51 -20.95
CA SER A 15 1.41 10.49 -19.95
C SER A 15 1.74 10.99 -18.55
N LEU A 16 1.30 12.19 -18.15
CA LEU A 16 1.57 12.72 -16.79
C LEU A 16 0.52 12.39 -15.73
N PHE A 17 -0.51 11.61 -16.06
CA PHE A 17 -1.45 11.07 -15.06
C PHE A 17 -1.18 9.60 -14.81
N ALA A 18 0.05 9.26 -14.41
CA ALA A 18 0.25 8.02 -13.67
C ALA A 18 -0.49 8.19 -12.34
N LYS A 19 -1.64 7.52 -12.17
CA LYS A 19 -2.35 7.44 -10.90
C LYS A 19 -1.39 6.78 -9.92
N GLU A 20 -0.84 7.55 -8.98
CA GLU A 20 -0.06 7.01 -7.87
C GLU A 20 -1.02 6.14 -7.04
N THR A 21 -0.99 4.84 -7.28
CA THR A 21 -1.66 3.89 -6.42
C THR A 21 -0.92 3.93 -5.09
N LYS A 22 -1.56 4.48 -4.05
CA LYS A 22 -1.04 4.39 -2.68
C LYS A 22 -0.83 2.91 -2.37
N GLU A 23 0.43 2.52 -2.36
CA GLU A 23 0.84 1.16 -2.09
C GLU A 23 0.70 0.93 -0.59
N VAL A 24 -0.16 -0.01 -0.20
CA VAL A 24 -0.44 -0.32 1.21
C VAL A 24 0.51 -1.40 1.76
N ARG A 25 1.43 -1.89 0.92
CA ARG A 25 2.40 -2.93 1.29
C ARG A 25 3.45 -2.39 2.25
N GLY A 26 4.07 -3.30 2.98
CA GLY A 26 5.19 -3.04 3.87
C GLY A 26 4.85 -3.34 5.33
N ASP A 27 5.75 -2.89 6.20
CA ASP A 27 5.65 -3.08 7.64
C ASP A 27 4.97 -1.86 8.28
N TRP A 28 3.85 -2.11 8.95
CA TRP A 28 3.09 -1.10 9.67
C TRP A 28 3.22 -1.35 11.16
N THR A 29 3.73 -0.37 11.89
CA THR A 29 3.90 -0.48 13.35
C THR A 29 2.84 0.33 14.06
N GLY A 30 2.36 -0.18 15.18
CA GLY A 30 1.33 0.49 15.97
C GLY A 30 1.15 -0.12 17.35
N HIS A 31 0.16 0.37 18.08
CA HIS A 31 -0.28 -0.21 19.34
C HIS A 31 -1.79 -0.31 19.40
N ILE A 32 -2.29 -1.25 20.21
CA ILE A 32 -3.70 -1.36 20.56
C ILE A 32 -3.82 -1.30 22.08
N ASP A 33 -4.67 -0.39 22.54
CA ASP A 33 -5.09 -0.33 23.93
C ASP A 33 -6.28 -1.27 24.13
N PHE A 34 -6.11 -2.28 24.99
CA PHE A 34 -7.18 -3.18 25.39
C PHE A 34 -7.34 -3.21 26.91
N ALA A 35 -8.44 -2.63 27.38
CA ALA A 35 -8.74 -2.43 28.80
C ALA A 35 -7.62 -1.68 29.55
N THR A 36 -6.78 -2.40 30.29
CA THR A 36 -5.66 -1.83 31.07
C THR A 36 -4.29 -2.26 30.53
N VAL A 37 -4.25 -2.88 29.34
CA VAL A 37 -3.03 -3.38 28.71
C VAL A 37 -2.87 -2.70 27.36
N GLU A 38 -1.64 -2.32 27.03
CA GLU A 38 -1.23 -1.83 25.72
C GLU A 38 -0.40 -2.92 25.05
N PHE A 39 -0.68 -3.20 23.77
CA PHE A 39 0.08 -4.16 22.96
C PHE A 39 0.71 -3.44 21.77
N HIS A 40 2.00 -3.65 21.55
CA HIS A 40 2.76 -3.18 20.40
C HIS A 40 2.74 -4.23 19.30
N LEU A 41 2.32 -3.81 18.11
CA LEU A 41 2.07 -4.69 16.98
C LEU A 41 2.87 -4.25 15.74
N ASN A 42 3.41 -5.23 15.02
CA ASN A 42 3.89 -5.07 13.65
C ASN A 42 2.97 -5.83 12.71
N PHE A 43 2.41 -5.15 11.71
CA PHE A 43 1.68 -5.78 10.63
C PHE A 43 2.56 -5.84 9.39
N HIS A 44 2.76 -7.04 8.86
CA HIS A 44 3.50 -7.27 7.62
C HIS A 44 2.50 -7.47 6.49
N ILE A 45 2.40 -6.52 5.56
CA ILE A 45 1.41 -6.56 4.47
C ILE A 45 2.10 -6.72 3.13
N GLU A 46 1.73 -7.76 2.39
CA GLU A 46 2.22 -8.05 1.05
C GLU A 46 1.06 -8.12 0.05
N SER A 47 1.35 -7.90 -1.24
CA SER A 47 0.37 -8.20 -2.29
C SER A 47 0.44 -9.66 -2.72
N SER A 48 -0.73 -10.19 -3.05
CA SER A 48 -0.91 -11.48 -3.71
C SER A 48 -1.76 -11.31 -4.97
N GLU A 49 -1.89 -12.36 -5.78
CA GLU A 49 -2.77 -12.35 -6.95
C GLU A 49 -4.24 -12.07 -6.60
N ALA A 50 -4.67 -12.43 -5.39
CA ALA A 50 -6.04 -12.29 -4.91
C ALA A 50 -6.28 -11.02 -4.07
N GLY A 51 -5.27 -10.18 -3.85
CA GLY A 51 -5.37 -8.97 -3.05
C GLY A 51 -4.17 -8.77 -2.12
N PHE A 52 -4.42 -8.78 -0.81
CA PHE A 52 -3.38 -8.64 0.22
C PHE A 52 -3.33 -9.86 1.12
N ILE A 53 -2.13 -10.23 1.52
CA ILE A 53 -1.85 -11.22 2.55
C ILE A 53 -0.97 -10.56 3.61
N GLY A 54 -0.96 -11.13 4.81
CA GLY A 54 -0.10 -10.60 5.85
C GLY A 54 -0.11 -11.39 7.15
N SER A 55 0.72 -10.93 8.07
CA SER A 55 0.81 -11.43 9.44
C SER A 55 0.85 -10.25 10.41
N MET A 56 0.52 -10.55 11.66
CA MET A 56 0.64 -9.62 12.78
C MET A 56 1.61 -10.23 13.79
N GLU A 57 2.66 -9.51 14.13
CA GLU A 57 3.54 -9.81 15.25
C GLU A 57 3.13 -8.97 16.46
N CYS A 58 2.92 -9.61 17.59
CA CYS A 58 2.77 -8.96 18.89
C CYS A 58 4.14 -8.96 19.59
N ILE A 59 4.74 -7.79 19.74
CA ILE A 59 6.10 -7.63 20.27
C ILE A 59 6.15 -8.04 21.75
N ASP A 60 5.15 -7.64 22.54
CA ASP A 60 5.12 -7.89 23.97
C ASP A 60 4.95 -9.38 24.31
N GLU A 61 4.29 -10.14 23.43
CA GLU A 61 4.09 -11.59 23.58
C GLU A 61 5.12 -12.42 22.81
N ASN A 62 5.98 -11.76 22.01
CA ASN A 62 6.95 -12.40 21.11
C ASN A 62 6.28 -13.52 20.27
N ALA A 63 5.14 -13.19 19.68
CA ALA A 63 4.29 -14.14 18.97
C ALA A 63 3.80 -13.58 17.62
N THR A 64 3.67 -14.45 16.63
CA THR A 64 3.18 -14.10 15.29
C THR A 64 1.86 -14.81 15.00
N TYR A 65 0.88 -14.05 14.53
CA TYR A 65 -0.46 -14.49 14.22
C TYR A 65 -0.75 -14.27 12.72
N PRO A 66 -1.33 -15.26 12.01
CA PRO A 66 -1.76 -15.06 10.63
C PRO A 66 -2.96 -14.11 10.57
N LEU A 67 -3.04 -13.30 9.50
CA LEU A 67 -4.22 -12.50 9.21
C LEU A 67 -5.15 -13.24 8.25
N ASP A 68 -6.38 -13.50 8.69
CA ASP A 68 -7.37 -14.19 7.85
C ASP A 68 -7.97 -13.26 6.78
N LYS A 69 -8.03 -11.95 7.05
CA LYS A 69 -8.61 -10.95 6.15
C LYS A 69 -7.96 -9.58 6.34
N ILE A 70 -7.69 -8.92 5.21
CA ILE A 70 -7.26 -7.52 5.15
C ILE A 70 -8.26 -6.78 4.25
N SER A 71 -8.79 -5.66 4.73
CA SER A 71 -9.68 -4.78 3.96
C SER A 71 -9.40 -3.32 4.29
N PHE A 72 -9.51 -2.45 3.30
CA PHE A 72 -9.36 -1.00 3.45
C PHE A 72 -10.67 -0.33 3.06
N ASP A 73 -11.19 0.52 3.94
CA ASP A 73 -12.39 1.31 3.68
C ASP A 73 -11.99 2.57 2.90
N GLY A 74 -12.41 2.67 1.63
CA GLY A 74 -12.20 3.86 0.81
C GLY A 74 -11.98 3.59 -0.68
N GLU A 75 -13.07 3.51 -1.44
CA GLU A 75 -13.16 4.03 -2.82
C GLU A 75 -14.33 5.01 -2.89
#